data_AF-A0A916A5N8-F1
#
_entry.id   AF-A0A916A5N8-F1
#
_cell.length_a   1.000
_cell.length_b   1.000
_cell.length_c   1.000
_cell.angle_alpha   90.00
_cell.angle_beta   90.00
_cell.angle_gamma   90.00
#
_symmetry.space_group_name_H-M   'P 1'
#
loop_
_entity.id
_entity.type
_entity.pdbx_description
1 polymer ?
#
loop_
_entity_poly.entity_id
_entity_poly.type
_entity_poly.pdbx_seq_one_letter_code
_entity_poly.pdbx_strand_id
1 'polypeptide(L)'
;MTTMTVTVPDKTRMPYGAWLAAAAFSRLLQVFEVSRRARAERRQRNQLETDCAGVRSYAQQMMEIDPRFASELFAAADRAEQTAQSQR
;
A
#
# COMPACT_ATOMS: atom_id res chain seq x y z
N MET A 1 -5.46 -70.04 9.78
CA MET A 1 -5.16 -69.13 8.66
C MET A 1 -6.25 -68.08 8.66
N THR A 2 -5.93 -66.81 8.91
CA THR A 2 -6.92 -65.74 9.14
C THR A 2 -6.76 -64.68 8.07
N THR A 3 -7.78 -64.50 7.23
CA THR A 3 -7.80 -63.49 6.17
C THR A 3 -8.38 -62.20 6.72
N MET A 4 -7.54 -61.18 6.84
CA MET A 4 -7.95 -59.82 7.21
C MET A 4 -8.19 -59.03 5.92
N THR A 5 -9.44 -58.64 5.68
CA THR A 5 -9.83 -57.78 4.56
C THR A 5 -9.53 -56.32 4.92
N VAL A 6 -8.47 -55.78 4.31
CA VAL A 6 -8.15 -54.35 4.40
C VAL A 6 -8.93 -53.63 3.30
N THR A 7 -9.93 -52.84 3.69
CA THR A 7 -10.62 -51.92 2.78
C THR A 7 -9.68 -50.78 2.41
N VAL A 8 -9.25 -50.75 1.14
CA VAL A 8 -8.48 -49.63 0.60
C VAL A 8 -9.41 -48.42 0.48
N PRO A 9 -9.05 -47.25 1.02
CA PRO A 9 -9.87 -46.05 0.89
C PRO A 9 -9.97 -45.64 -0.57
N ASP A 10 -11.19 -45.37 -1.02
CA ASP A 10 -11.49 -44.95 -2.38
C ASP A 10 -10.84 -43.58 -2.67
N LYS A 11 -10.33 -43.40 -3.90
CA LYS A 11 -9.66 -42.16 -4.30
C LYS A 11 -10.68 -41.03 -4.23
N THR A 12 -10.53 -40.12 -3.27
CA THR A 12 -11.35 -38.91 -3.14
C THR A 12 -11.36 -38.15 -4.47
N ARG A 13 -12.46 -38.22 -5.20
CA ARG A 13 -12.71 -37.42 -6.40
C ARG A 13 -12.52 -35.95 -6.02
N MET A 14 -11.68 -35.24 -6.77
CA MET A 14 -11.61 -33.78 -6.66
C MET A 14 -13.03 -33.22 -6.75
N PRO A 15 -13.50 -32.43 -5.77
CA PRO A 15 -14.85 -31.91 -5.80
C PRO A 15 -15.02 -31.04 -7.05
N TYR A 16 -15.97 -31.42 -7.91
CA TYR A 16 -16.31 -30.66 -9.11
C TYR A 16 -16.61 -29.22 -8.71
N GLY A 17 -15.75 -28.29 -9.12
CA GLY A 17 -15.88 -26.86 -8.79
C GLY A 17 -14.76 -26.27 -7.93
N ALA A 18 -13.86 -27.07 -7.37
CA ALA A 18 -12.68 -26.53 -6.66
C ALA A 18 -11.84 -25.59 -7.54
N TRP A 19 -11.72 -25.92 -8.83
CA TRP A 19 -11.04 -25.07 -9.80
C TRP A 19 -11.76 -23.73 -10.03
N LEU A 20 -13.10 -23.74 -10.07
CA LEU A 20 -13.89 -22.53 -10.26
C LEU A 20 -13.83 -21.63 -9.03
N ALA A 21 -13.89 -22.21 -7.82
CA ALA A 21 -13.69 -21.50 -6.57
C ALA A 21 -12.28 -20.87 -6.49
N ALA A 22 -11.24 -21.63 -6.86
CA ALA A 22 -9.87 -21.12 -6.90
C ALA A 22 -9.70 -19.97 -7.90
N ALA A 23 -10.32 -20.07 -9.09
CA ALA A 23 -10.28 -19.02 -10.10
C ALA A 23 -11.04 -17.75 -9.67
N ALA A 24 -12.17 -17.90 -8.98
CA ALA A 24 -12.90 -16.77 -8.43
C ALA A 24 -12.10 -16.07 -7.32
N PHE A 25 -11.48 -16.86 -6.43
CA PHE A 25 -10.68 -16.33 -5.33
C PHE A 25 -9.40 -15.64 -5.82
N SER A 26 -8.73 -16.17 -6.84
CA SER A 26 -7.56 -15.52 -7.42
C SER A 26 -7.89 -14.18 -8.06
N ARG A 27 -9.03 -14.06 -8.75
CA ARG A 27 -9.52 -12.78 -9.26
C ARG A 27 -9.83 -11.79 -8.14
N LEU A 28 -10.45 -12.26 -7.06
CA LEU A 28 -10.73 -11.42 -5.90
C LEU A 28 -9.43 -10.86 -5.29
N LEU A 29 -8.40 -11.70 -5.13
CA LEU A 29 -7.09 -11.26 -4.65
C LEU A 29 -6.43 -10.22 -5.55
N GLN A 30 -6.52 -10.40 -6.87
CA GLN A 30 -5.99 -9.41 -7.82
C GLN A 30 -6.67 -8.04 -7.66
N VAL A 31 -7.99 -8.01 -7.46
CA VAL A 31 -8.71 -6.75 -7.17
C VAL A 31 -8.21 -6.12 -5.88
N PHE A 32 -8.01 -6.93 -4.82
CA PHE A 32 -7.45 -6.42 -3.57
C PHE A 32 -6.03 -5.89 -3.73
N GLU A 33 -5.17 -6.55 -4.48
CA GLU A 33 -3.80 -6.08 -4.74
C GLU A 33 -3.77 -4.73 -5.46
N VAL A 34 -4.58 -4.58 -6.52
CA VAL A 34 -4.72 -3.30 -7.23
C VAL A 34 -5.23 -2.21 -6.29
N SER A 35 -6.24 -2.53 -5.47
CA SER A 35 -6.78 -1.57 -4.50
C SER A 35 -5.77 -1.17 -3.42
N ARG A 36 -4.90 -2.11 -2.99
CA ARG A 36 -3.84 -1.85 -2.01
C ARG A 36 -2.76 -0.95 -2.58
N ARG A 37 -2.33 -1.17 -3.83
CA ARG A 37 -1.36 -0.31 -4.52
C ARG A 37 -1.90 1.11 -4.66
N ALA A 38 -3.12 1.25 -5.16
CA ALA A 38 -3.77 2.57 -5.28
C ALA A 38 -3.92 3.29 -3.93
N ARG A 39 -4.25 2.55 -2.85
CA ARG A 39 -4.32 3.13 -1.50
C ARG A 39 -2.95 3.49 -0.94
N ALA A 40 -1.91 2.70 -1.19
CA ALA A 40 -0.56 2.98 -0.75
C ALA A 40 -0.03 4.27 -1.40
N GLU A 41 -0.22 4.43 -2.71
CA GLU A 41 0.14 5.65 -3.44
C GLU A 41 -0.60 6.88 -2.89
N ARG A 42 -1.91 6.76 -2.63
CA ARG A 42 -2.69 7.84 -2.02
C ARG A 42 -2.19 8.20 -0.61
N ARG A 43 -1.84 7.21 0.20
CA ARG A 43 -1.30 7.44 1.55
C ARG A 43 0.04 8.16 1.50
N GLN A 44 0.93 7.75 0.61
CA GLN A 44 2.23 8.41 0.44
C GLN A 44 2.05 9.87 0.03
N ARG A 45 1.13 10.17 -0.90
CA ARG A 45 0.82 11.55 -1.29
C ARG A 45 0.30 12.38 -0.11
N ASN A 46 -0.68 11.86 0.62
CA ASN A 46 -1.24 12.57 1.77
C ASN A 46 -0.19 12.78 2.88
N GLN A 47 0.72 11.82 3.08
CA GLN A 47 1.83 11.97 4.04
C GLN A 47 2.75 13.10 3.64
N LEU A 48 3.19 13.15 2.37
CA LEU A 48 4.05 14.22 1.88
C LEU A 48 3.40 15.61 2.01
N GLU A 49 2.10 15.73 1.67
CA GLU A 49 1.36 16.99 1.86
C GLU A 49 1.31 17.41 3.34
N THR A 50 1.11 16.44 4.24
CA THR A 50 1.11 16.68 5.69
C THR A 50 2.49 17.11 6.20
N ASP A 51 3.55 16.45 5.74
CA ASP A 51 4.93 16.74 6.12
C ASP A 51 5.34 18.15 5.63
N CYS A 52 5.00 18.50 4.39
CA CYS A 52 5.28 19.83 3.84
C CYS A 52 4.52 20.92 4.59
N ALA A 53 3.25 20.68 4.94
CA ALA A 53 2.48 21.59 5.80
C ALA A 53 3.13 21.77 7.19
N GLY A 54 3.64 20.68 7.77
CA GLY A 54 4.41 20.70 9.01
C GLY A 54 5.66 21.57 8.90
N VAL A 55 6.47 21.38 7.85
CA VAL A 55 7.67 22.18 7.60
C VAL A 55 7.34 23.67 7.44
N ARG A 56 6.27 24.02 6.72
CA ARG A 56 5.81 25.42 6.61
C ARG A 56 5.40 26.01 7.94
N SER A 57 4.67 25.26 8.75
CA SER A 57 4.27 25.73 10.09
C SER A 57 5.48 25.96 11.00
N TYR A 58 6.51 25.11 10.90
CA TYR A 58 7.75 25.28 11.64
C TYR A 58 8.57 26.47 11.13
N ALA A 59 8.64 26.66 9.81
CA ALA A 59 9.30 27.82 9.21
C ALA A 59 8.64 29.13 9.64
N GLN A 60 7.31 29.18 9.75
CA GLN A 60 6.58 30.33 10.28
C GLN A 60 6.99 30.66 11.71
N GLN A 61 7.13 29.65 12.58
CA GLN A 61 7.59 29.85 13.96
C GLN A 61 9.04 30.36 14.03
N MET A 62 9.90 29.87 13.13
CA MET A 62 11.30 30.30 13.06
C MET A 62 11.49 31.69 12.45
N MET A 63 10.48 32.25 11.78
CA MET A 63 10.59 33.52 11.07
C MET A 63 10.95 34.70 11.98
N GLU A 64 10.52 34.66 13.25
CA GLU A 64 10.84 35.67 14.26
C GLU A 64 12.26 35.52 14.81
N ILE A 65 12.85 34.33 14.75
CA ILE A 65 14.16 33.99 15.32
C ILE A 65 15.26 34.14 14.25
N ASP A 66 15.06 33.48 13.10
CA ASP A 66 15.97 33.51 11.97
C ASP A 66 15.18 33.49 10.64
N PRO A 67 15.00 34.66 9.99
CA PRO A 67 14.25 34.74 8.73
C PRO A 67 14.97 34.08 7.55
N ARG A 68 16.30 33.90 7.60
CA ARG A 68 17.05 33.21 6.53
C ARG A 68 16.81 31.72 6.61
N PHE A 69 16.86 31.17 7.81
CA PHE A 69 16.55 29.76 8.00
C PHE A 69 15.10 29.44 7.64
N ALA A 70 14.14 30.31 8.01
CA ALA A 70 12.75 30.16 7.61
C ALA A 70 12.57 30.16 6.08
N SER A 71 13.24 31.06 5.35
CA SER A 71 13.15 31.09 3.89
C SER A 71 13.74 29.85 3.22
N GLU A 72 14.83 29.29 3.76
CA GLU A 72 15.39 28.02 3.29
C GLU A 72 14.43 26.85 3.50
N LEU A 73 13.73 26.81 4.64
CA LEU A 73 12.73 25.78 4.91
C LEU A 73 11.52 25.88 3.98
N PHE A 74 11.03 27.08 3.70
CA PHE A 74 9.97 27.27 2.69
C PHE A 74 10.44 26.80 1.30
N ALA A 75 11.64 27.21 0.88
CA ALA A 75 12.20 26.78 -0.39
C ALA A 75 12.45 25.26 -0.47
N ALA A 76 12.76 24.61 0.64
CA ALA A 76 12.89 23.16 0.73
C ALA A 76 11.52 22.47 0.59
N ALA A 77 10.49 22.97 1.27
CA ALA A 77 9.12 22.45 1.17
C ALA A 77 8.56 22.56 -0.26
N ASP A 78 8.77 23.71 -0.91
CA ASP A 78 8.31 23.93 -2.28
C ASP A 78 9.03 23.03 -3.30
N ARG A 79 10.35 22.80 -3.11
CA ARG A 79 11.10 21.82 -3.93
C ARG A 79 10.57 20.39 -3.73
N ALA A 80 10.24 20.01 -2.50
CA ALA A 80 9.67 18.69 -2.22
C ALA A 80 8.32 18.51 -2.94
N GLU A 81 7.45 19.53 -2.91
CA GLU A 81 6.18 19.50 -3.64
C GLU A 81 6.36 19.45 -5.16
N GLN A 82 7.31 20.21 -5.72
CA GLN A 82 7.63 20.17 -7.15
C GLN A 82 8.12 18.78 -7.59
N THR A 83 8.99 18.13 -6.79
CA THR A 83 9.43 16.75 -7.08
C THR A 83 8.29 15.75 -6.98
N ALA A 84 7.33 15.96 -6.07
CA ALA A 84 6.15 15.11 -5.97
C ALA A 84 5.17 15.32 -7.15
N GLN A 85 5.10 16.54 -7.70
CA GLN A 85 4.30 16.87 -8.88
C GLN A 85 4.91 16.32 -10.17
N SER A 86 6.25 16.32 -10.32
CA SER A 86 6.92 15.79 -11.51
C SER A 86 6.87 14.26 -11.62
N GLN A 87 6.54 13.55 -10.54
CA GLN A 87 6.29 12.11 -10.52
C GLN A 87 4.85 11.73 -10.90
N ARG A 88 3.98 12.71 -11.20
CA ARG A 88 2.61 12.49 -11.69
C ARG A 88 2.58 12.35 -13.21
#